data_AF-A0A3Q9J2A8-F1
#
_entry.id   AF-A0A3Q9J2A8-F1
#
_cell.length_a   1.000
_cell.length_b   1.000
_cell.length_c   1.000
_cell.angle_alpha   90.00
_cell.angle_beta   90.00
_cell.angle_gamma   90.00
#
_symmetry.space_group_name_H-M   'P 1'
#
loop_
_entity.id
_entity.type
_entity.pdbx_description
1 polymer ?
#
loop_
_entity_poly.entity_id
_entity_poly.type
_entity_poly.pdbx_seq_one_letter_code
_entity_poly.pdbx_strand_id
1 'polypeptide(L)'
;MSAPAPGSAGDAAGDLARALAGARARTAGDIADTSVRVAATVVLFRDADGGPEVLLIQRPGRGTFAGAWVFPGGAVEPADAVGPAEDAEEEAVARVAAVRETAEEAGLAVDAGELVTLSRWDPPPGIAVRFRTWFFVGRAPRGALRLQPGEAVGADWARPSDVLERHGRGELTLYPPTFVTLSRLSMQPSIDAVLAEARSAGVQDFATQVRDGGALLVWPGDAEDGSTREDAAAPTARHRLRVDALPWTYEHTA
;
A
#
# COMPACT_ATOMS: atom_id res chain seq x y z
N MET A 1 -18.02 -8.12 -29.50
CA MET A 1 -17.70 -6.80 -28.93
C MET A 1 -16.38 -6.96 -28.19
N SER A 2 -15.27 -6.46 -28.74
CA SER A 2 -13.97 -6.51 -28.04
C SER A 2 -14.02 -5.61 -26.81
N ALA A 3 -13.52 -6.11 -25.68
CA ALA A 3 -13.23 -5.27 -24.53
C ALA A 3 -12.24 -4.16 -24.94
N PRO A 4 -12.35 -2.94 -24.37
CA PRO A 4 -11.36 -1.90 -24.60
C PRO A 4 -9.98 -2.40 -24.14
N ALA A 5 -8.93 -2.06 -24.88
CA ALA A 5 -7.56 -2.32 -24.45
C ALA A 5 -7.35 -1.63 -23.08
N PRO A 6 -6.63 -2.27 -22.12
CA PRO A 6 -6.30 -1.61 -20.87
C PRO A 6 -5.57 -0.30 -21.18
N GLY A 7 -5.99 0.79 -20.54
CA GLY A 7 -5.33 2.10 -20.66
C GLY A 7 -3.86 1.99 -20.31
N SER A 8 -3.02 2.82 -20.94
CA SER A 8 -1.59 2.80 -20.64
C SER A 8 -1.35 3.22 -19.19
N ALA A 9 -0.25 2.81 -18.56
CA ALA A 9 0.04 3.24 -17.19
C ALA A 9 0.24 4.77 -17.06
N GLY A 10 0.59 5.45 -18.17
CA GLY A 10 0.60 6.91 -18.23
C GLY A 10 -0.79 7.53 -18.08
N ASP A 11 -1.81 6.90 -18.69
CA ASP A 11 -3.21 7.28 -18.49
C ASP A 11 -3.63 7.05 -17.02
N ALA A 12 -3.16 5.95 -16.42
CA ALA A 12 -3.45 5.62 -15.03
C ALA A 12 -2.86 6.63 -14.02
N ALA A 13 -1.65 7.16 -14.26
CA ALA A 13 -1.07 8.22 -13.41
C ALA A 13 -1.92 9.50 -13.45
N GLY A 14 -2.35 9.92 -14.65
CA GLY A 14 -3.25 11.06 -14.82
C GLY A 14 -4.66 10.84 -14.27
N ASP A 15 -5.19 9.61 -14.34
CA ASP A 15 -6.45 9.22 -13.71
C ASP A 15 -6.37 9.28 -12.18
N LEU A 16 -5.26 8.80 -11.60
CA LEU A 16 -5.03 8.85 -10.16
C LEU A 16 -4.96 10.29 -9.65
N ALA A 17 -4.15 11.15 -10.30
CA ALA A 17 -4.04 12.55 -9.90
C ALA A 17 -5.41 13.25 -9.94
N ARG A 18 -6.22 13.01 -10.98
CA ARG A 18 -7.60 13.52 -11.07
C ARG A 18 -8.52 12.96 -9.99
N ALA A 19 -8.41 11.67 -9.66
CA ALA A 19 -9.19 11.07 -8.58
C ALA A 19 -8.83 11.68 -7.21
N LEU A 20 -7.57 12.06 -7.02
CA LEU A 20 -7.08 12.70 -5.80
C LEU A 20 -7.32 14.21 -5.75
N ALA A 21 -7.57 14.87 -6.89
CA ALA A 21 -7.85 16.30 -6.96
C ALA A 21 -9.09 16.73 -6.13
N GLY A 22 -10.03 15.81 -5.88
CA GLY A 22 -11.19 16.03 -5.01
C GLY A 22 -10.89 15.94 -3.52
N ALA A 23 -9.66 15.59 -3.13
CA ALA A 23 -9.26 15.53 -1.74
C ALA A 23 -9.29 16.92 -1.08
N ARG A 24 -9.61 16.95 0.21
CA ARG A 24 -9.58 18.15 1.05
C ARG A 24 -8.62 18.00 2.21
N ALA A 25 -8.31 19.12 2.86
CA ALA A 25 -7.55 19.12 4.10
C ALA A 25 -8.22 18.27 5.19
N ARG A 26 -7.39 17.58 5.98
CA ARG A 26 -7.81 16.77 7.12
C ARG A 26 -8.18 17.67 8.31
N THR A 27 -9.24 17.30 9.01
CA THR A 27 -9.73 17.95 10.23
C THR A 27 -9.63 16.99 11.41
N ALA A 28 -9.80 17.50 12.65
CA ALA A 28 -9.85 16.65 13.84
C ALA A 28 -10.96 15.59 13.76
N GLY A 29 -12.10 15.89 13.12
CA GLY A 29 -13.19 14.94 12.94
C GLY A 29 -12.84 13.77 12.02
N ASP A 30 -11.96 13.99 11.03
CA ASP A 30 -11.52 12.93 10.11
C ASP A 30 -10.58 11.92 10.80
N ILE A 31 -9.89 12.34 11.86
CA ILE A 31 -9.01 11.47 12.65
C ILE A 31 -9.86 10.53 13.52
N ALA A 32 -10.96 11.05 14.07
CA ALA A 32 -11.90 10.29 14.88
C ALA A 32 -12.96 9.52 14.07
N ASP A 33 -12.92 9.61 12.73
CA ASP A 33 -13.88 8.96 11.84
C ASP A 33 -13.68 7.45 11.82
N THR A 34 -14.58 6.74 12.52
CA THR A 34 -14.65 5.28 12.59
C THR A 34 -15.49 4.68 11.45
N SER A 35 -16.10 5.49 10.58
CA SER A 35 -16.86 5.01 9.42
C SER A 35 -15.98 4.65 8.23
N VAL A 36 -14.70 5.02 8.26
CA VAL A 36 -13.73 4.62 7.24
C VAL A 36 -13.56 3.11 7.29
N ARG A 37 -13.85 2.45 6.17
CA ARG A 37 -13.67 1.00 6.06
C ARG A 37 -12.22 0.62 6.30
N VAL A 38 -12.01 -0.49 6.98
CA VAL A 38 -10.66 -1.03 7.24
C VAL A 38 -10.35 -2.10 6.19
N ALA A 39 -9.10 -2.14 5.76
CA ALA A 39 -8.57 -3.17 4.89
C ALA A 39 -7.20 -3.64 5.40
N ALA A 40 -6.75 -4.78 4.90
CA ALA A 40 -5.47 -5.36 5.23
C ALA A 40 -4.71 -5.75 3.96
N THR A 41 -3.39 -5.74 4.04
CA THR A 41 -2.50 -6.06 2.92
C THR A 41 -1.27 -6.78 3.44
N VAL A 42 -0.82 -7.83 2.74
CA VAL A 42 0.35 -8.62 3.14
C VAL A 42 1.46 -8.56 2.09
N VAL A 43 2.61 -8.05 2.49
CA VAL A 43 3.85 -8.02 1.71
C VAL A 43 4.64 -9.29 1.99
N LEU A 44 4.60 -10.25 1.06
CA LEU A 44 5.29 -11.54 1.22
C LEU A 44 6.60 -11.57 0.43
N PHE A 45 7.68 -11.96 1.12
CA PHE A 45 9.01 -12.07 0.53
C PHE A 45 9.51 -13.51 0.45
N ARG A 46 10.20 -13.83 -0.64
CA ARG A 46 10.99 -15.06 -0.77
C ARG A 46 12.43 -14.76 -1.15
N ASP A 47 13.34 -15.63 -0.72
CA ASP A 47 14.73 -15.57 -1.17
C ASP A 47 14.80 -16.08 -2.62
N ALA A 48 15.57 -15.39 -3.46
CA ALA A 48 15.80 -15.73 -4.86
C ALA A 48 17.23 -15.38 -5.28
N ASP A 49 17.65 -15.89 -6.44
CA ASP A 49 18.97 -15.62 -6.97
C ASP A 49 19.13 -14.11 -7.25
N GLY A 50 20.07 -13.50 -6.50
CA GLY A 50 20.46 -12.10 -6.56
C GLY A 50 19.56 -11.10 -5.83
N GLY A 51 18.67 -11.56 -4.95
CA GLY A 51 18.01 -10.69 -3.98
C GLY A 51 16.61 -11.16 -3.55
N PRO A 52 16.02 -10.52 -2.54
CA PRO A 52 14.65 -10.81 -2.12
C PRO A 52 13.63 -10.42 -3.21
N GLU A 53 12.71 -11.32 -3.51
CA GLU A 53 11.56 -11.08 -4.39
C GLU A 53 10.28 -10.93 -3.54
N VAL A 54 9.39 -10.06 -4.00
CA VAL A 54 8.09 -9.82 -3.37
C VAL A 54 6.96 -10.33 -4.27
N LEU A 55 5.92 -10.90 -3.65
CA LEU A 55 4.71 -11.32 -4.36
C LEU A 55 3.85 -10.11 -4.70
N LEU A 56 3.52 -9.94 -5.97
CA LEU A 56 2.41 -9.10 -6.41
C LEU A 56 1.37 -9.93 -7.16
N ILE A 57 0.11 -9.53 -7.03
CA ILE A 57 -1.02 -10.04 -7.80
C ILE A 57 -1.56 -8.93 -8.70
N GLN A 58 -2.06 -9.31 -9.86
CA GLN A 58 -2.71 -8.40 -10.80
C GLN A 58 -4.23 -8.46 -10.60
N ARG A 59 -4.83 -7.33 -10.27
CA ARG A 59 -6.29 -7.20 -10.17
C ARG A 59 -6.95 -7.37 -11.54
N PRO A 60 -8.18 -7.91 -11.60
CA PRO A 60 -8.98 -7.91 -12.82
C PRO A 60 -9.11 -6.49 -13.40
N GLY A 61 -9.33 -6.38 -14.71
CA GLY A 61 -9.55 -5.09 -15.39
C GLY A 61 -10.86 -4.38 -15.06
N ARG A 62 -11.48 -4.67 -13.91
CA ARG A 62 -12.76 -4.08 -13.44
C ARG A 62 -12.72 -3.92 -11.92
N GLY A 63 -13.56 -3.02 -11.39
CA GLY A 63 -13.67 -2.76 -9.95
C GLY A 63 -12.58 -1.82 -9.43
N THR A 64 -12.36 -1.83 -8.12
CA THR A 64 -11.32 -1.02 -7.47
C THR A 64 -9.93 -1.49 -7.91
N PHE A 65 -9.04 -0.56 -8.25
CA PHE A 65 -7.67 -0.85 -8.69
C PHE A 65 -7.60 -1.71 -9.96
N ALA A 66 -8.55 -1.52 -10.89
CA ALA A 66 -8.67 -2.31 -12.11
C ALA A 66 -7.34 -2.44 -12.87
N GLY A 67 -6.88 -3.68 -13.11
CA GLY A 67 -5.65 -3.98 -13.86
C GLY A 67 -4.33 -3.70 -13.14
N ALA A 68 -4.38 -3.10 -11.94
CA ALA A 68 -3.19 -2.74 -11.18
C ALA A 68 -2.53 -3.94 -10.52
N TRP A 69 -1.23 -3.80 -10.28
CA TRP A 69 -0.43 -4.74 -9.51
C TRP A 69 -0.39 -4.29 -8.06
N VAL A 70 -0.82 -5.17 -7.16
CA VAL A 70 -0.95 -4.93 -5.72
C VAL A 70 -0.39 -6.12 -4.95
N PHE A 71 -0.22 -5.95 -3.64
CA PHE A 71 0.00 -7.08 -2.76
C PHE A 71 -1.33 -7.77 -2.44
N PRO A 72 -1.34 -9.06 -2.05
CA PRO A 72 -2.56 -9.73 -1.58
C PRO A 72 -3.22 -8.99 -0.42
N GLY A 73 -4.55 -8.90 -0.42
CA GLY A 73 -5.29 -8.22 0.63
C GLY A 73 -6.65 -7.70 0.21
N GLY A 74 -7.47 -7.38 1.21
CA GLY A 74 -8.84 -6.93 1.01
C GLY A 74 -9.45 -6.31 2.26
N ALA A 75 -10.77 -6.17 2.24
CA ALA A 75 -11.51 -5.48 3.29
C ALA A 75 -11.64 -6.36 4.54
N VAL A 76 -11.64 -5.74 5.71
CA VAL A 76 -12.05 -6.42 6.94
C VAL A 76 -13.53 -6.77 6.84
N GLU A 77 -13.85 -8.01 7.19
CA GLU A 77 -15.20 -8.55 7.26
C GLU A 77 -15.61 -8.86 8.72
N PRO A 78 -16.91 -8.98 9.03
CA PRO A 78 -17.36 -9.36 10.37
C PRO A 78 -16.79 -10.68 10.88
N ALA A 79 -16.43 -11.60 9.96
CA ALA A 79 -15.82 -12.88 10.28
C ALA A 79 -14.37 -12.75 10.82
N ASP A 80 -13.72 -11.59 10.61
CA ASP A 80 -12.35 -11.34 11.04
C ASP A 80 -12.25 -10.83 12.50
N ALA A 81 -13.40 -10.68 13.18
CA ALA A 81 -13.46 -10.13 14.53
C ALA A 81 -12.68 -10.99 15.55
N VAL A 82 -11.83 -10.35 16.33
CA VAL A 82 -11.07 -10.97 17.42
C VAL A 82 -11.69 -10.61 18.77
N GLY A 83 -12.63 -11.43 19.24
CA GLY A 83 -13.34 -11.19 20.50
C GLY A 83 -14.49 -10.16 20.36
N PRO A 84 -15.01 -9.63 21.48
CA PRO A 84 -16.07 -8.63 21.48
C PRO A 84 -15.61 -7.34 20.76
N ALA A 85 -16.50 -6.73 19.97
CA ALA A 85 -16.16 -5.57 19.15
C ALA A 85 -15.67 -4.35 19.96
N GLU A 86 -16.05 -4.23 21.23
CA GLU A 86 -15.66 -3.12 22.11
C GLU A 86 -14.19 -3.20 22.56
N ASP A 87 -13.60 -4.40 22.52
CA ASP A 87 -12.23 -4.68 22.97
C ASP A 87 -11.27 -4.95 21.80
N ALA A 88 -11.78 -5.06 20.57
CA ALA A 88 -11.01 -5.47 19.42
C ALA A 88 -10.14 -4.32 18.88
N GLU A 89 -8.82 -4.45 18.97
CA GLU A 89 -7.88 -3.52 18.35
C GLU A 89 -7.96 -3.62 16.81
N GLU A 90 -8.08 -2.47 16.12
CA GLU A 90 -8.24 -2.39 14.67
C GLU A 90 -7.13 -3.15 13.91
N GLU A 91 -5.89 -3.06 14.40
CA GLU A 91 -4.74 -3.80 13.85
C GLU A 91 -4.93 -5.32 13.96
N ALA A 92 -5.42 -5.81 15.10
CA ALA A 92 -5.58 -7.24 15.34
C ALA A 92 -6.66 -7.85 14.44
N VAL A 93 -7.76 -7.13 14.24
CA VAL A 93 -8.82 -7.52 13.28
C VAL A 93 -8.27 -7.48 11.84
N ALA A 94 -7.56 -6.41 11.48
CA ALA A 94 -6.96 -6.30 10.15
C ALA A 94 -5.94 -7.42 9.88
N ARG A 95 -5.20 -7.86 10.90
CA ARG A 95 -4.27 -8.99 10.78
C ARG A 95 -4.99 -10.30 10.43
N VAL A 96 -6.16 -10.57 11.01
CA VAL A 96 -6.97 -11.75 10.64
C VAL A 96 -7.45 -11.65 9.19
N ALA A 97 -7.95 -10.49 8.78
CA ALA A 97 -8.32 -10.24 7.39
C ALA A 97 -7.14 -10.45 6.43
N ALA A 98 -5.93 -10.01 6.80
CA ALA A 98 -4.73 -10.19 5.99
C ALA A 98 -4.43 -11.67 5.72
N VAL A 99 -4.59 -12.52 6.74
CA VAL A 99 -4.40 -13.99 6.61
C VAL A 99 -5.46 -14.59 5.69
N ARG A 100 -6.74 -14.26 5.92
CA ARG A 100 -7.85 -14.76 5.11
C ARG A 100 -7.70 -14.38 3.64
N GLU A 101 -7.53 -13.09 3.35
CA GLU A 101 -7.41 -12.55 2.00
C GLU A 101 -6.20 -13.14 1.26
N THR A 102 -5.07 -13.34 1.95
CA THR A 102 -3.90 -13.98 1.33
C THR A 102 -4.17 -15.46 0.96
N ALA A 103 -4.92 -16.17 1.79
CA ALA A 103 -5.32 -17.54 1.50
C ALA A 103 -6.32 -17.62 0.35
N GLU A 104 -7.28 -16.69 0.29
CA GLU A 104 -8.30 -16.60 -0.77
C GLU A 104 -7.66 -16.20 -2.11
N GLU A 105 -6.94 -15.07 -2.15
CA GLU A 105 -6.45 -14.51 -3.41
C GLU A 105 -5.24 -15.26 -4.00
N ALA A 106 -4.38 -15.82 -3.14
CA ALA A 106 -3.10 -16.40 -3.54
C ALA A 106 -2.93 -17.89 -3.14
N GLY A 107 -3.86 -18.47 -2.38
CA GLY A 107 -3.75 -19.85 -1.92
C GLY A 107 -2.61 -20.10 -0.93
N LEU A 108 -2.10 -19.04 -0.30
CA LEU A 108 -0.94 -19.09 0.60
C LEU A 108 -1.40 -19.00 2.07
N ALA A 109 -1.11 -20.03 2.85
CA ALA A 109 -1.39 -20.05 4.28
C ALA A 109 -0.29 -19.33 5.06
N VAL A 110 -0.56 -18.08 5.46
CA VAL A 110 0.34 -17.26 6.29
C VAL A 110 -0.03 -17.41 7.76
N ASP A 111 0.97 -17.38 8.64
CA ASP A 111 0.77 -17.35 10.09
C ASP A 111 0.69 -15.89 10.56
N ALA A 112 -0.42 -15.51 11.20
CA ALA A 112 -0.62 -14.17 11.75
C ALA A 112 0.48 -13.76 12.74
N GLY A 113 1.02 -14.71 13.51
CA GLY A 113 2.07 -14.47 14.52
C GLY A 113 3.45 -14.19 13.91
N GLU A 114 3.67 -14.60 12.67
CA GLU A 114 4.92 -14.37 11.93
C GLU A 114 4.90 -13.05 11.14
N LEU A 115 3.73 -12.44 10.98
CA LEU A 115 3.58 -11.15 10.31
C LEU A 115 4.02 -9.99 11.21
N VAL A 116 4.82 -9.08 10.67
CA VAL A 116 5.19 -7.82 11.33
C VAL A 116 4.34 -6.70 10.76
N THR A 117 3.81 -5.83 11.62
CA THR A 117 3.07 -4.64 11.18
C THR A 117 4.04 -3.63 10.60
N LEU A 118 3.82 -3.27 9.34
CA LEU A 118 4.72 -2.41 8.58
C LEU A 118 4.23 -0.96 8.63
N SER A 119 2.98 -0.72 8.26
CA SER A 119 2.45 0.63 8.11
C SER A 119 0.93 0.66 8.16
N ARG A 120 0.38 1.82 8.53
CA ARG A 120 -1.05 2.11 8.42
C ARG A 120 -1.27 3.27 7.47
N TRP A 121 -2.07 3.06 6.44
CA TRP A 121 -2.38 4.06 5.43
C TRP A 121 -3.76 4.64 5.67
N ASP A 122 -3.85 5.94 5.91
CA ASP A 122 -5.12 6.65 6.03
C ASP A 122 -5.31 7.57 4.79
N PRO A 123 -6.31 7.29 3.94
CA PRO A 123 -6.53 8.01 2.70
C PRO A 123 -7.00 9.45 2.98
N PRO A 124 -6.74 10.39 2.05
CA PRO A 124 -7.15 11.77 2.24
C PRO A 124 -8.68 11.88 2.32
N PRO A 125 -9.24 12.78 3.14
CA PRO A 125 -10.68 13.04 3.14
C PRO A 125 -11.14 13.66 1.81
N GLY A 126 -12.41 13.49 1.46
CA GLY A 126 -13.03 14.08 0.27
C GLY A 126 -13.05 13.18 -0.98
N ILE A 127 -12.33 12.06 -0.96
CA ILE A 127 -12.40 11.06 -2.04
C ILE A 127 -13.53 10.04 -1.79
N ALA A 128 -14.11 9.51 -2.87
CA ALA A 128 -15.32 8.68 -2.81
C ALA A 128 -15.11 7.32 -2.13
N VAL A 129 -13.94 6.69 -2.33
CA VAL A 129 -13.62 5.38 -1.76
C VAL A 129 -12.44 5.52 -0.82
N ARG A 130 -12.67 5.28 0.46
CA ARG A 130 -11.66 5.37 1.52
C ARG A 130 -11.57 4.03 2.23
N PHE A 131 -10.37 3.46 2.21
CA PHE A 131 -10.00 2.36 3.07
C PHE A 131 -8.79 2.78 3.89
N ARG A 132 -8.90 2.67 5.21
CA ARG A 132 -7.74 2.70 6.09
C ARG A 132 -7.11 1.32 6.02
N THR A 133 -5.90 1.24 5.49
CA THR A 133 -5.28 -0.06 5.17
C THR A 133 -4.08 -0.33 6.07
N TRP A 134 -4.12 -1.45 6.78
CA TRP A 134 -2.99 -1.97 7.53
C TRP A 134 -2.14 -2.87 6.63
N PHE A 135 -0.85 -2.60 6.61
CA PHE A 135 0.13 -3.37 5.86
C PHE A 135 0.94 -4.22 6.83
N PHE A 136 1.05 -5.50 6.50
CA PHE A 136 1.87 -6.46 7.20
C PHE A 136 2.96 -6.98 6.27
N VAL A 137 4.09 -7.38 6.83
CA VAL A 137 5.21 -7.95 6.08
C VAL A 137 5.64 -9.27 6.70
N GLY A 138 5.98 -10.25 5.86
CA GLY A 138 6.38 -11.57 6.31
C GLY A 138 7.16 -12.35 5.26
N ARG A 139 7.75 -13.47 5.70
CA ARG A 139 8.31 -14.46 4.78
C ARG A 139 7.18 -15.21 4.11
N ALA A 140 7.34 -15.46 2.82
CA ALA A 140 6.43 -16.29 2.04
C ALA A 140 6.36 -17.68 2.67
N PRO A 141 5.15 -18.22 2.93
CA PRO A 141 5.01 -19.57 3.42
C PRO A 141 5.43 -20.57 2.35
N ARG A 142 5.72 -21.81 2.76
CA ARG A 142 5.88 -22.90 1.80
C ARG A 142 4.50 -23.21 1.20
N GLY A 143 4.41 -23.22 -0.12
CA GLY A 143 3.16 -23.51 -0.81
C GLY A 143 3.24 -23.21 -2.30
N ALA A 144 2.28 -23.74 -3.06
CA ALA A 144 2.10 -23.37 -4.44
C ALA A 144 1.11 -22.21 -4.52
N LEU A 145 1.50 -21.15 -5.23
CA LEU A 145 0.61 -20.03 -5.55
C LEU A 145 -0.59 -20.53 -6.36
N ARG A 146 -1.79 -20.23 -5.89
CA ARG A 146 -3.06 -20.54 -6.57
C ARG A 146 -3.96 -19.33 -6.53
N LEU A 147 -4.12 -18.68 -7.68
CA LEU A 147 -4.96 -17.50 -7.79
C LEU A 147 -6.44 -17.86 -7.82
N GLN A 148 -7.25 -17.12 -7.07
CA GLN A 148 -8.70 -17.21 -7.13
C GLN A 148 -9.24 -16.52 -8.39
N PRO A 149 -9.90 -17.28 -9.29
CA PRO A 149 -10.47 -16.69 -10.50
C PRO A 149 -11.49 -15.60 -10.16
N GLY A 150 -11.28 -14.40 -10.69
CA GLY A 150 -12.14 -13.25 -10.46
C GLY A 150 -11.61 -12.24 -9.43
N GLU A 151 -10.60 -12.62 -8.64
CA GLU A 151 -9.92 -11.74 -7.67
C GLU A 151 -8.51 -11.36 -8.12
N ALA A 152 -7.80 -12.29 -8.75
CA ALA A 152 -6.52 -12.06 -9.40
C ALA A 152 -6.49 -12.73 -10.78
N VAL A 153 -5.91 -12.03 -11.77
CA VAL A 153 -5.76 -12.53 -13.15
C VAL A 153 -4.31 -12.86 -13.51
N GLY A 154 -3.37 -12.50 -12.65
CA GLY A 154 -1.95 -12.74 -12.81
C GLY A 154 -1.24 -12.58 -11.46
N ALA A 155 -0.02 -13.07 -11.38
CA ALA A 155 0.82 -12.90 -10.23
C ALA A 155 2.28 -13.05 -10.62
N ASP A 156 3.16 -12.42 -9.85
CA ASP A 156 4.57 -12.34 -10.14
C ASP A 156 5.35 -12.28 -8.84
N TRP A 157 6.49 -12.97 -8.83
CA TRP A 157 7.51 -12.81 -7.81
C TRP A 157 8.63 -12.02 -8.46
N ALA A 158 8.82 -10.79 -8.02
CA ALA A 158 9.77 -9.88 -8.65
C ALA A 158 10.54 -9.10 -7.61
N ARG A 159 11.74 -8.65 -7.95
CA ARG A 159 12.49 -7.74 -7.07
C ARG A 159 11.76 -6.41 -6.99
N PRO A 160 11.72 -5.76 -5.82
CA PRO A 160 11.06 -4.46 -5.69
C PRO A 160 11.58 -3.41 -6.69
N SER A 161 12.89 -3.40 -6.98
CA SER A 161 13.52 -2.53 -7.99
C SER A 161 12.90 -2.73 -9.38
N ASP A 162 12.77 -3.99 -9.82
CA ASP A 162 12.37 -4.33 -11.17
C ASP A 162 10.89 -3.96 -11.40
N VAL A 163 10.06 -4.07 -10.36
CA VAL A 163 8.65 -3.65 -10.38
C VAL A 163 8.55 -2.13 -10.53
N LEU A 164 9.36 -1.36 -9.79
CA LEU A 164 9.42 0.10 -9.89
C LEU A 164 9.91 0.55 -11.28
N GLU A 165 10.89 -0.14 -11.86
CA GLU A 165 11.37 0.14 -13.23
C GLU A 165 10.30 -0.15 -14.29
N ARG A 166 9.59 -1.28 -14.19
CA ARG A 166 8.45 -1.61 -15.07
C ARG A 166 7.34 -0.57 -14.96
N HIS A 167 7.02 -0.12 -13.75
CA HIS A 167 6.08 0.98 -13.52
C HIS A 167 6.56 2.29 -14.18
N GLY A 168 7.82 2.66 -13.99
CA GLY A 168 8.40 3.87 -14.59
C GLY A 168 8.41 3.86 -16.12
N ARG A 169 8.50 2.68 -16.73
CA ARG A 169 8.36 2.47 -18.19
C ARG A 169 6.92 2.33 -18.66
N GLY A 170 5.97 2.36 -17.74
CA GLY A 170 4.54 2.29 -18.01
C GLY A 170 3.99 0.91 -18.39
N GLU A 171 4.72 -0.16 -18.05
CA GLU A 171 4.35 -1.54 -18.37
C GLU A 171 3.37 -2.17 -17.37
N LEU A 172 3.28 -1.58 -16.18
CA LEU A 172 2.33 -1.96 -15.15
C LEU A 172 1.87 -0.73 -14.37
N THR A 173 0.69 -0.84 -13.78
CA THR A 173 0.10 0.21 -12.94
C THR A 173 0.27 -0.15 -11.47
N LEU A 174 0.79 0.80 -10.68
CA LEU A 174 0.85 0.74 -9.22
C LEU A 174 -0.01 1.84 -8.62
N TYR A 175 -0.32 1.70 -7.34
CA TYR A 175 -0.91 2.75 -6.53
C TYR A 175 0.08 3.23 -5.45
N PRO A 176 -0.11 4.44 -4.88
CA PRO A 176 0.85 5.06 -3.96
C PRO A 176 1.30 4.17 -2.79
N PRO A 177 0.40 3.45 -2.08
CA PRO A 177 0.84 2.56 -1.00
C PRO A 177 1.81 1.48 -1.49
N THR A 178 1.49 0.81 -2.59
CA THR A 178 2.35 -0.21 -3.20
C THR A 178 3.69 0.37 -3.66
N PHE A 179 3.68 1.52 -4.37
CA PHE A 179 4.90 2.15 -4.87
C PHE A 179 5.85 2.56 -3.74
N VAL A 180 5.33 3.20 -2.68
CA VAL A 180 6.12 3.64 -1.53
C VAL A 180 6.66 2.45 -0.76
N THR A 181 5.84 1.43 -0.52
CA THR A 181 6.28 0.19 0.11
C THR A 181 7.41 -0.47 -0.68
N LEU A 182 7.27 -0.64 -2.00
CA LEU A 182 8.33 -1.17 -2.86
C LEU A 182 9.61 -0.32 -2.82
N SER A 183 9.47 1.01 -2.84
CA SER A 183 10.62 1.95 -2.81
C SER A 183 11.40 1.88 -1.51
N ARG A 184 10.73 1.66 -0.37
CA ARG A 184 11.41 1.45 0.92
C ARG A 184 12.08 0.08 0.99
N LEU A 185 11.42 -0.93 0.44
CA LEU A 185 11.91 -2.32 0.49
C LEU A 185 13.06 -2.57 -0.48
N SER A 186 13.14 -1.85 -1.60
CA SER A 186 14.27 -1.95 -2.55
C SER A 186 15.61 -1.50 -1.95
N MET A 187 15.57 -0.75 -0.84
CA MET A 187 16.76 -0.31 -0.11
C MET A 187 17.31 -1.38 0.85
N GLN A 188 16.58 -2.47 1.07
CA GLN A 188 16.96 -3.50 2.04
C GLN A 188 17.74 -4.65 1.39
N PRO A 189 18.86 -5.10 1.99
CA PRO A 189 19.72 -6.12 1.38
C PRO A 189 19.18 -7.55 1.51
N SER A 190 18.24 -7.80 2.41
CA SER A 190 17.69 -9.14 2.68
C SER A 190 16.33 -9.07 3.35
N ILE A 191 15.61 -10.20 3.38
CA ILE A 191 14.33 -10.32 4.08
C ILE A 191 14.50 -10.11 5.59
N ASP A 192 15.60 -10.60 6.18
CA ASP A 192 15.86 -10.39 7.60
C ASP A 192 16.08 -8.91 7.91
N ALA A 193 16.73 -8.15 7.03
CA ALA A 193 16.87 -6.71 7.17
C ALA A 193 15.51 -5.99 7.08
N VAL A 194 14.66 -6.38 6.12
CA VAL A 194 13.27 -5.88 6.03
C VAL A 194 12.51 -6.10 7.34
N LEU A 195 12.54 -7.33 7.87
CA LEU A 195 11.80 -7.68 9.09
C LEU A 195 12.39 -7.03 10.34
N ALA A 196 13.73 -6.91 10.43
CA ALA A 196 14.39 -6.23 11.53
C ALA A 196 14.02 -4.75 11.56
N GLU A 197 14.09 -4.07 10.40
CA GLU A 197 13.74 -2.67 10.24
C GLU A 197 12.25 -2.43 10.60
N ALA A 198 11.33 -3.25 10.09
CA ALA A 198 9.91 -3.13 10.41
C ALA A 198 9.64 -3.26 11.92
N ARG A 199 10.36 -4.16 12.61
CA ARG A 199 10.23 -4.31 14.08
C ARG A 199 10.84 -3.15 14.85
N SER A 200 11.97 -2.58 14.40
CA SER A 200 12.64 -1.47 15.10
C SER A 200 11.99 -0.12 14.86
N ALA A 201 11.52 0.14 13.64
CA ALA A 201 10.88 1.40 13.27
C ALA A 201 9.46 1.54 13.84
N GLY A 202 8.84 0.42 14.21
CA GLY A 202 7.43 0.37 14.62
C GLY A 202 6.48 0.67 13.45
N VAL A 203 5.19 0.79 13.76
CA VAL A 203 4.15 1.05 12.75
C VAL A 203 4.33 2.44 12.15
N GLN A 204 4.45 2.50 10.83
CA GLN A 204 4.60 3.75 10.09
C GLN A 204 3.23 4.29 9.68
N ASP A 205 2.87 5.49 10.14
CA ASP A 205 1.58 6.12 9.82
C ASP A 205 1.66 7.00 8.56
N PHE A 206 0.88 6.64 7.54
CA PHE A 206 0.72 7.37 6.30
C PHE A 206 -0.64 8.08 6.26
N ALA A 207 -0.78 9.15 7.04
CA ALA A 207 -1.93 10.05 6.98
C ALA A 207 -1.83 10.95 5.73
N THR A 208 -2.36 10.46 4.62
CA THR A 208 -2.11 11.05 3.30
C THR A 208 -2.73 12.44 3.18
N GLN A 209 -1.91 13.39 2.75
CA GLN A 209 -2.33 14.74 2.39
C GLN A 209 -2.07 14.98 0.91
N VAL A 210 -3.04 15.56 0.23
CA VAL A 210 -2.93 15.89 -1.19
C VAL A 210 -2.59 17.37 -1.35
N ARG A 211 -1.68 17.66 -2.28
CA ARG A 211 -1.24 18.99 -2.68
C ARG A 211 -1.21 19.06 -4.21
N ASP A 212 -1.01 20.26 -4.73
CA ASP A 212 -0.80 20.52 -6.16
C ASP A 212 -1.86 19.85 -7.07
N GLY A 213 -3.14 20.05 -6.71
CA GLY A 213 -4.26 19.52 -7.50
C GLY A 213 -4.31 17.99 -7.64
N GLY A 214 -3.67 17.22 -6.75
CA GLY A 214 -3.60 15.75 -6.85
C GLY A 214 -2.24 15.20 -7.25
N ALA A 215 -1.33 16.06 -7.72
CA ALA A 215 -0.02 15.66 -8.22
C ALA A 215 0.99 15.29 -7.12
N LEU A 216 0.81 15.80 -5.91
CA LEU A 216 1.76 15.62 -4.81
C LEU A 216 1.05 15.04 -3.58
N LEU A 217 1.59 13.94 -3.07
CA LEU A 217 1.18 13.30 -1.82
C LEU A 217 2.24 13.55 -0.76
N VAL A 218 1.79 13.94 0.43
CA VAL A 218 2.65 14.31 1.56
C VAL A 218 2.16 13.59 2.80
N TRP A 219 3.10 13.15 3.64
CA TRP A 219 2.85 12.39 4.86
C TRP A 219 3.52 13.02 6.08
N PRO A 220 3.17 12.59 7.31
CA PRO A 220 3.79 13.08 8.53
C PRO A 220 5.32 13.04 8.47
N GLY A 221 5.95 14.12 8.93
CA GLY A 221 7.40 14.32 8.91
C GLY A 221 7.91 15.10 7.69
N ASP A 222 7.08 15.36 6.69
CA ASP A 222 7.41 16.28 5.61
C ASP A 222 7.26 17.74 6.07
N ALA A 223 8.16 18.61 5.61
CA ALA A 223 8.11 20.04 5.91
C ALA A 223 6.78 20.72 5.52
N GLU A 224 6.06 20.20 4.53
CA GLU A 224 4.82 20.75 3.99
C GLU A 224 3.56 20.01 4.51
N ASP A 225 3.72 19.13 5.50
CA ASP A 225 2.63 18.38 6.12
C ASP A 225 1.75 19.21 7.07
N GLY A 226 2.17 20.44 7.40
CA GLY A 226 1.44 21.36 8.28
C GLY A 226 1.50 21.03 9.78
N SER A 227 2.36 20.09 10.19
CA SER A 227 2.59 19.71 11.60
C SER A 227 3.78 20.44 12.25
N THR A 228 4.58 21.16 11.44
CA THR A 228 5.76 21.89 11.90
C THR A 228 5.37 23.22 12.57
N ARG A 229 5.95 23.47 13.76
CA ARG A 229 5.76 24.73 14.50
C ARG A 229 6.34 25.90 13.71
N GLU A 230 5.64 27.04 13.71
CA GLU A 230 6.02 28.28 13.01
C GLU A 230 7.42 28.83 13.38
N ASP A 231 8.00 28.41 14.50
CA ASP A 231 9.28 28.90 15.04
C ASP A 231 10.51 27.99 14.78
N ALA A 232 10.40 26.94 13.97
CA ALA A 232 11.53 26.10 13.59
C ALA A 232 12.21 26.60 12.31
N ALA A 233 13.54 26.46 12.20
CA ALA A 233 14.25 26.64 10.93
C ALA A 233 13.55 25.84 9.82
N ALA A 234 13.44 26.41 8.61
CA ALA A 234 12.65 25.84 7.52
C ALA A 234 12.91 24.32 7.40
N PRO A 235 11.92 23.46 7.68
CA PRO A 235 12.16 22.03 7.77
C PRO A 235 12.62 21.51 6.39
N THR A 236 13.73 20.79 6.36
CA THR A 236 14.27 20.18 5.13
C THR A 236 13.84 18.73 4.95
N ALA A 237 13.29 18.10 6.00
CA ALA A 237 12.76 16.74 5.97
C ALA A 237 11.67 16.61 4.91
N ARG A 238 11.73 15.51 4.14
CA ARG A 238 10.79 15.19 3.05
C ARG A 238 10.21 13.82 3.29
N HIS A 239 8.90 13.70 3.07
CA HIS A 239 8.18 12.43 3.07
C HIS A 239 7.00 12.55 2.12
N ARG A 240 7.29 12.37 0.83
CA ARG A 240 6.36 12.74 -0.25
C ARG A 240 6.55 11.95 -1.54
N LEU A 241 5.49 11.88 -2.33
CA LEU A 241 5.44 11.21 -3.62
C LEU A 241 4.81 12.12 -4.66
N ARG A 242 5.49 12.30 -5.79
CA ARG A 242 4.97 13.00 -6.96
C ARG A 242 4.48 12.00 -8.01
N VAL A 243 3.23 12.16 -8.46
CA VAL A 243 2.48 11.18 -9.27
C VAL A 243 1.94 11.72 -10.60
N ASP A 244 2.25 12.96 -10.95
CA ASP A 244 1.76 13.66 -12.16
C ASP A 244 2.33 13.11 -13.48
N ALA A 245 3.51 12.50 -13.45
CA ALA A 245 4.11 11.87 -14.62
C ALA A 245 4.96 10.65 -14.22
N LEU A 246 5.09 9.68 -15.13
CA LEU A 246 6.03 8.57 -14.98
C LEU A 246 7.46 9.00 -15.39
N PRO A 247 8.51 8.50 -14.73
CA PRO A 247 8.46 7.72 -13.49
C PRO A 247 8.05 8.61 -12.29
N TRP A 248 7.33 8.03 -11.33
CA TRP A 248 7.03 8.71 -10.07
C TRP A 248 8.30 8.92 -9.24
N THR A 249 8.31 9.99 -8.46
CA THR A 249 9.44 10.35 -7.57
C THR A 249 9.00 10.30 -6.13
N TYR A 250 9.62 9.41 -5.34
CA TYR A 250 9.43 9.31 -3.90
C TYR A 250 10.65 9.87 -3.16
N GLU A 251 10.42 10.81 -2.24
CA GLU A 251 11.43 11.43 -1.39
C GLU A 251 11.14 11.11 0.07
N HIS A 252 12.10 10.50 0.76
CA HIS A 252 12.05 10.26 2.21
C HIS A 252 13.41 10.58 2.84
N THR A 253 13.49 11.74 3.49
CA THR A 253 14.72 12.26 4.12
C THR A 253 14.40 12.86 5.48
N ALA A 254 15.31 12.67 6.44
CA ALA A 254 15.25 13.30 7.75
C ALA A 254 15.64 14.80 7.71
#